data_AF-A0A7C0Y2U7-F1
#
_entry.id   AF-A0A7C0Y2U7-F1
#
_cell.length_a   1.000
_cell.length_b   1.000
_cell.length_c   1.000
_cell.angle_alpha   90.00
_cell.angle_beta   90.00
_cell.angle_gamma   90.00
#
_symmetry.space_group_name_H-M   'P 1'
#
loop_
_entity.id
_entity.type
_entity.pdbx_description
1 polymer ?
#
loop_
_entity_poly.entity_id
_entity_poly.type
_entity_poly.pdbx_seq_one_letter_code
_entity_poly.pdbx_strand_id
1 'polypeptide(L)' 'MYLTREEEAMLAGEYGYAAQKSMEILVALGKIYGAER' A
#
# COMPACT_ATOMS: atom_id res chain seq x y z
N MET A 1 -3.82 0.17 8.63
CA MET A 1 -3.93 -0.95 7.71
C MET A 1 -2.70 -1.80 7.96
N TYR A 2 -2.88 -3.10 8.09
CA TYR A 2 -1.75 -4.03 8.23
C TYR A 2 -1.50 -4.64 6.86
N LEU A 3 -0.33 -4.34 6.30
CA LEU A 3 0.09 -4.90 5.02
C LEU A 3 0.67 -6.30 5.24
N THR A 4 0.39 -7.19 4.30
CA THR A 4 1.11 -8.44 4.13
C THR A 4 2.51 -8.16 3.55
N ARG A 5 3.42 -9.14 3.67
CA ARG A 5 4.78 -9.02 3.10
C ARG A 5 4.78 -8.74 1.59
N GLU A 6 3.80 -9.29 0.87
CA GLU A 6 3.64 -9.05 -0.56
C GLU A 6 3.24 -7.59 -0.83
N GLU A 7 2.28 -7.06 -0.08
CA GLU A 7 1.85 -5.66 -0.21
C GLU A 7 2.96 -4.67 0.20
N GLU A 8 3.79 -5.02 1.19
CA GLU A 8 4.99 -4.27 1.54
C GLU A 8 6.00 -4.25 0.39
N ALA A 9 6.24 -5.38 -0.28
CA ALA A 9 7.11 -5.47 -1.44
C ALA A 9 6.53 -4.70 -2.66
N MET A 10 5.21 -4.73 -2.86
CA MET A 10 4.53 -3.91 -3.86
C MET A 10 4.72 -2.42 -3.58
N LEU A 11 4.57 -1.99 -2.33
CA LEU A 11 4.79 -0.61 -1.91
C LEU A 11 6.26 -0.18 -2.02
N ALA A 12 7.20 -1.11 -1.79
CA ALA A 12 8.63 -0.91 -2.00
C ALA A 12 9.02 -0.80 -3.48
N GLY A 13 8.10 -1.13 -4.40
CA GLY A 13 8.29 -1.02 -5.84
C GLY A 13 8.86 -2.27 -6.52
N GLU A 14 8.94 -3.40 -5.80
CA GLU A 14 9.44 -4.68 -6.35
C GLU A 14 8.55 -5.24 -7.48
N TYR A 15 7.28 -4.80 -7.52
CA TYR A 15 6.28 -5.19 -8.51
C TYR A 15 6.09 -4.14 -9.63
N GLY A 16 7.01 -3.17 -9.70
CA GLY A 16 7.01 -2.12 -10.72
C GLY A 16 6.15 -0.90 -10.38
N TYR A 17 6.30 0.13 -11.21
CA TYR A 17 5.78 1.48 -10.95
C TYR A 17 4.25 1.55 -10.76
N ALA A 18 3.50 0.85 -11.62
CA ALA A 18 2.03 0.88 -11.55
C ALA A 18 1.51 0.26 -10.23
N ALA A 19 2.10 -0.86 -9.80
CA ALA A 19 1.76 -1.50 -8.54
C ALA A 19 2.11 -0.61 -7.35
N GLN A 20 3.32 -0.02 -7.35
CA GLN A 20 3.76 0.91 -6.32
C GLN A 20 2.80 2.10 -6.16
N LYS A 21 2.47 2.77 -7.26
CA LYS A 21 1.55 3.93 -7.24
C LYS A 21 0.15 3.56 -6.79
N SER A 22 -0.32 2.37 -7.15
CA SER A 22 -1.60 1.86 -6.66
C SER A 22 -1.56 1.65 -5.14
N MET A 23 -0.47 1.08 -4.60
CA MET A 23 -0.31 0.89 -3.16
C MET A 23 -0.16 2.20 -2.39
N GLU A 24 0.57 3.19 -2.91
CA GLU A 24 0.65 4.52 -2.29
C GLU A 24 -0.75 5.15 -2.10
N ILE A 25 -1.62 5.05 -3.12
CA ILE A 25 -3.00 5.53 -3.07
C ILE A 25 -3.81 4.75 -2.02
N LEU A 26 -3.73 3.42 -2.03
CA LEU A 26 -4.44 2.57 -1.07
C LEU A 26 -4.05 2.86 0.38
N VAL A 27 -2.75 3.05 0.65
CA VAL A 27 -2.25 3.41 1.99
C VAL A 27 -2.75 4.80 2.39
N ALA A 28 -2.77 5.77 1.48
CA ALA A 28 -3.31 7.10 1.76
C ALA A 28 -4.80 7.05 2.11
N LEU A 29 -5.59 6.29 1.35
CA LEU A 29 -7.01 6.07 1.65
C LEU A 29 -7.20 5.35 2.99
N GLY A 30 -6.38 4.33 3.29
CA GLY A 30 -6.42 3.62 4.57
C GLY A 30 -6.20 4.55 5.76
N LYS A 31 -5.31 5.54 5.64
CA LYS A 31 -5.09 6.58 6.66
C LYS A 31 -6.30 7.50 6.82
N ILE A 32 -6.91 7.92 5.71
CA ILE A 32 -8.10 8.79 5.70
C ILE A 32 -9.30 8.10 6.36
N TYR A 33 -9.51 6.82 6.06
CA TYR A 33 -10.64 6.05 6.58
C TYR A 33 -10.37 5.36 7.91
N GLY A 34 -9.19 5.55 8.51
CA GLY A 34 -8.86 4.99 9.83
C GLY A 34 -8.71 3.47 9.83
N ALA A 35 -8.28 2.86 8.73
CA ALA A 35 -8.10 1.42 8.57
C ALA A 35 -6.94 0.83 9.40
N GLU A 36 -6.40 1.58 10.36
CA GLU A 36 -5.35 1.19 11.31
C GLU A 36 -5.89 0.53 12.59
N ARG A 37 -7.22 0.53 12.76
CA ARG A 37 -7.92 -0.06 13.90
C ARG A 37 -8.32 -1.50 13.67
#